data_AF-A0A8S3X6D1-F1
#
_entry.id   AF-A0A8S3X6D1-F1
#
_cell.length_a   1.000
_cell.length_b   1.000
_cell.length_c   1.000
_cell.angle_alpha   90.00
_cell.angle_beta   90.00
_cell.angle_gamma   90.00
#
_symmetry.space_group_name_H-M   'P 1'
#
loop_
_entity.id
_entity.type
_entity.pdbx_description
1 polymer ?
#
loop_
_entity_poly.entity_id
_entity_poly.type
_entity_poly.pdbx_seq_one_letter_code
_entity_poly.pdbx_strand_id
1 'polypeptide(L)'
;MDIQPCGTNESIAYYIAKYVSKSEPTNLDGEVSRAIQQIRREETDVSRKLFKICMRILRERQVSACECVFRLCHLSMRDSSRKTIFVNTRKAEQRYKVLKFNEAGQAAGYCANIFERYEKRPAEHPNNNFNNMCLIEFAMLFEPHYTKPPVINEESIDTDAYAPHEQTTRRRLITLTDNTKMTIRNTPAVVRVPNFVAASDPESYYYSLLIQYMPYRNEAELLGEFNVPDAFLANEESLRQTYAYLEIYRERDRQLENAFAQVHAFQILEHAEPMELDHEEEVPYLPMNEDQFLQAKQSMNAGQKEIFTLVTQSI
;
A
#
# COMPACT_ATOMS: atom_id res chain seq x y z
N MET A 1 -3.91 -6.96 -31.55
CA MET A 1 -3.05 -7.72 -30.63
C MET A 1 -2.73 -6.75 -29.49
N ASP A 2 -3.41 -6.89 -28.34
CA ASP A 2 -3.45 -5.89 -27.25
C ASP A 2 -2.40 -6.15 -26.15
N ILE A 3 -1.29 -6.78 -26.50
CA ILE A 3 -0.17 -6.99 -25.57
C ILE A 3 0.93 -6.02 -26.01
N GLN A 4 1.09 -4.94 -25.25
CA GLN A 4 2.15 -3.97 -25.46
C GLN A 4 3.29 -4.25 -24.47
N PRO A 5 4.43 -4.80 -24.92
CA PRO A 5 5.57 -4.97 -24.03
C PRO A 5 6.15 -3.61 -23.65
N CYS A 6 6.12 -3.28 -22.37
CA CYS A 6 6.79 -2.10 -21.82
C CYS A 6 8.18 -2.51 -21.33
N GLY A 7 9.22 -2.18 -22.10
CA GLY A 7 10.60 -2.59 -21.83
C GLY A 7 11.45 -1.57 -21.07
N THR A 8 10.99 -0.33 -20.92
CA THR A 8 11.73 0.75 -20.25
C THR A 8 10.92 1.33 -19.09
N ASN A 9 11.60 1.90 -18.09
CA ASN A 9 10.95 2.48 -16.92
C ASN A 9 9.97 3.60 -17.30
N GLU A 10 10.29 4.40 -18.31
CA GLU A 10 9.48 5.50 -18.82
C GLU A 10 8.23 4.96 -19.53
N SER A 11 8.37 3.90 -20.33
CA SER A 11 7.23 3.25 -20.99
C SER A 11 6.27 2.61 -19.98
N ILE A 12 6.79 2.06 -18.89
CA ILE A 12 6.01 1.52 -17.78
C ILE A 12 5.29 2.65 -17.04
N ALA A 13 6.00 3.72 -16.69
CA ALA A 13 5.44 4.89 -16.01
C ALA A 13 4.30 5.53 -16.83
N TYR A 14 4.52 5.75 -18.13
CA TYR A 14 3.51 6.27 -19.04
C TYR A 14 2.30 5.34 -19.16
N TYR A 15 2.53 4.03 -19.29
CA TYR A 15 1.45 3.05 -19.36
C TYR A 15 0.61 3.04 -18.08
N ILE A 16 1.27 3.03 -16.91
CA ILE A 16 0.60 3.10 -15.61
C ILE A 16 -0.20 4.40 -15.50
N ALA A 17 0.40 5.55 -15.79
CA ALA A 17 -0.28 6.84 -15.73
C ALA A 17 -1.50 6.87 -16.65
N LYS A 18 -1.36 6.43 -17.91
CA LYS A 18 -2.48 6.32 -18.88
C LYS A 18 -3.58 5.38 -18.41
N TYR A 19 -3.22 4.28 -17.75
CA TYR A 19 -4.20 3.31 -17.26
C TYR A 19 -4.91 3.81 -16.00
N VAL A 20 -4.20 4.48 -15.09
CA VAL A 20 -4.77 5.06 -13.86
C VAL A 20 -5.64 6.28 -14.16
N SER A 21 -5.27 7.07 -15.16
CA SER A 21 -6.07 8.21 -15.65
C SER A 21 -7.23 7.80 -16.56
N LYS A 22 -7.37 6.50 -16.86
CA LYS A 22 -8.51 5.97 -17.59
C LYS A 22 -9.74 6.08 -16.69
N SER A 23 -10.55 7.10 -16.91
CA SER A 23 -11.75 7.34 -16.12
C SER A 23 -12.76 6.21 -16.33
N GLU A 24 -13.28 5.70 -15.23
CA GLU A 24 -14.55 4.98 -15.24
C GLU A 24 -15.66 5.94 -15.75
N PRO A 25 -16.79 5.44 -16.26
CA PRO A 25 -17.87 6.30 -16.73
C PRO A 25 -18.28 7.32 -15.66
N THR A 26 -18.34 8.61 -16.01
CA THR A 26 -18.59 9.72 -15.07
C THR A 26 -19.85 9.53 -14.19
N ASN A 27 -20.82 8.76 -14.69
CA ASN A 27 -22.08 8.50 -14.01
C ASN A 27 -22.00 7.34 -13.00
N LEU A 28 -20.92 6.54 -13.01
CA LEU A 28 -20.78 5.32 -12.21
C LEU A 28 -20.91 5.63 -10.71
N ASP A 29 -20.16 6.62 -10.20
CA ASP A 29 -20.18 6.96 -8.77
C ASP A 29 -21.55 7.43 -8.29
N GLY A 30 -22.21 8.28 -9.08
CA GLY A 30 -23.55 8.80 -8.77
C GLY A 30 -24.63 7.73 -8.84
N GLU A 31 -24.51 6.76 -9.75
CA GLU A 31 -25.44 5.64 -9.87
C GLU A 31 -25.22 4.57 -8.81
N VAL A 32 -23.97 4.22 -8.53
CA VAL A 32 -23.61 3.29 -7.47
C VAL A 32 -24.03 3.86 -6.10
N SER A 33 -23.80 5.14 -5.84
CA SER A 33 -24.22 5.80 -4.60
C SER A 33 -25.74 5.76 -4.41
N ARG A 34 -26.52 6.10 -5.45
CA ARG A 34 -27.99 6.01 -5.41
C ARG A 34 -28.47 4.58 -5.22
N ALA A 35 -27.88 3.62 -5.93
CA ALA A 35 -28.22 2.20 -5.78
C ALA A 35 -27.90 1.70 -4.36
N ILE A 36 -26.76 2.08 -3.78
CA ILE A 36 -26.42 1.74 -2.39
C ILE A 36 -27.47 2.31 -1.43
N GLN A 37 -27.88 3.57 -1.60
CA GLN A 37 -28.92 4.18 -0.75
C GLN A 37 -30.26 3.46 -0.87
N GLN A 38 -30.67 3.11 -2.09
CA GLN A 38 -31.92 2.38 -2.34
C GLN A 38 -31.89 0.97 -1.75
N ILE A 39 -30.81 0.22 -2.02
CA ILE A 39 -30.60 -1.14 -1.50
C ILE A 39 -30.55 -1.15 0.03
N ARG A 40 -29.97 -0.11 0.66
CA ARG A 40 -29.97 0.05 2.13
C ARG A 40 -31.37 0.21 2.71
N ARG A 41 -32.31 0.81 1.96
CA ARG A 41 -33.71 1.01 2.38
C ARG A 41 -34.59 -0.21 2.13
N GLU A 42 -34.35 -0.92 1.03
CA GLU A 42 -35.21 -2.03 0.56
C GLU A 42 -34.86 -3.39 1.14
N GLU A 43 -33.57 -3.63 1.42
CA GLU A 43 -33.08 -4.93 1.90
C GLU A 43 -32.64 -4.79 3.36
N THR A 44 -32.81 -5.83 4.16
CA THR A 44 -32.26 -5.88 5.52
C THR A 44 -31.01 -6.75 5.57
N ASP A 45 -31.03 -7.88 4.86
CA ASP A 45 -29.95 -8.86 4.80
C ASP A 45 -28.66 -8.31 4.16
N VAL A 46 -27.54 -8.45 4.86
CA VAL A 46 -26.24 -7.90 4.45
C VAL A 46 -25.70 -8.59 3.20
N SER A 47 -25.89 -9.91 3.09
CA SER A 47 -25.41 -10.70 1.95
C SER A 47 -26.13 -10.30 0.66
N ARG A 48 -27.46 -10.15 0.72
CA ARG A 48 -28.28 -9.68 -0.40
C ARG A 48 -28.00 -8.23 -0.76
N LYS A 49 -27.75 -7.35 0.23
CA LYS A 49 -27.28 -5.99 -0.02
C LYS A 49 -25.99 -5.99 -0.82
N LEU A 50 -24.99 -6.74 -0.35
CA LEU A 50 -23.68 -6.82 -0.99
C LEU A 50 -23.83 -7.35 -2.43
N PHE A 51 -24.60 -8.42 -2.61
CA PHE A 51 -24.85 -9.00 -3.92
C PHE A 51 -25.51 -8.00 -4.89
N LYS A 52 -26.57 -7.30 -4.45
CA LYS A 52 -27.25 -6.28 -5.27
C LYS A 52 -26.31 -5.12 -5.63
N ILE A 53 -25.47 -4.66 -4.69
CA ILE A 53 -24.47 -3.62 -4.93
C ILE A 53 -23.43 -4.12 -5.95
N CYS A 54 -22.89 -5.33 -5.78
CA CYS A 54 -21.94 -5.92 -6.71
C CYS A 54 -22.54 -6.08 -8.11
N MET A 55 -23.79 -6.55 -8.24
CA MET A 55 -24.46 -6.68 -9.53
C MET A 55 -24.69 -5.33 -10.21
N ARG A 56 -25.01 -4.28 -9.44
CA ARG A 56 -25.11 -2.92 -9.99
C ARG A 56 -23.76 -2.42 -10.52
N ILE A 57 -22.70 -2.56 -9.72
CA ILE A 57 -21.34 -2.16 -10.14
C ILE A 57 -20.93 -2.92 -11.40
N LEU A 58 -21.17 -4.23 -11.47
CA LEU A 58 -20.84 -5.05 -12.64
C LEU A 58 -21.63 -4.64 -13.90
N ARG A 59 -22.86 -4.17 -13.74
CA ARG A 59 -23.71 -3.72 -14.86
C ARG A 59 -23.26 -2.37 -15.42
N GLU A 60 -22.88 -1.44 -14.54
CA GLU A 60 -22.48 -0.09 -14.96
C GLU A 60 -21.01 -0.02 -15.41
N ARG A 61 -20.17 -0.96 -14.96
CA ARG A 61 -18.76 -1.01 -15.35
C ARG A 61 -18.62 -1.51 -16.78
N GLN A 62 -17.99 -0.67 -17.63
CA GLN A 62 -17.65 -1.06 -18.98
C GLN A 62 -16.40 -1.95 -18.95
N VAL A 63 -16.48 -3.12 -19.59
CA VAL A 63 -15.36 -4.07 -19.71
C VAL A 63 -15.03 -4.28 -21.18
N SER A 64 -13.73 -4.37 -21.50
CA SER A 64 -13.30 -4.66 -22.88
C SER A 64 -13.65 -6.10 -23.27
N ALA A 65 -13.72 -6.38 -24.56
CA ALA A 65 -13.95 -7.74 -25.06
C ALA A 65 -12.89 -8.72 -24.53
N CYS A 66 -11.62 -8.29 -24.45
CA CYS A 66 -10.54 -9.10 -23.90
C CYS A 66 -10.71 -9.36 -22.39
N GLU A 67 -11.08 -8.34 -21.59
CA GLU A 67 -11.38 -8.53 -20.17
C GLU A 67 -12.55 -9.51 -19.96
N CYS A 68 -13.59 -9.41 -20.81
CA CYS A 68 -14.73 -10.31 -20.78
C CYS A 68 -14.34 -11.76 -21.06
N VAL A 69 -13.53 -12.02 -22.09
CA VAL A 69 -13.02 -13.37 -22.40
C VAL A 69 -12.20 -13.94 -21.24
N PHE A 70 -11.29 -13.15 -20.65
CA PHE A 70 -10.52 -13.60 -19.50
C PHE A 70 -11.42 -13.99 -18.32
N ARG A 71 -12.46 -13.20 -18.04
CA ARG A 71 -13.42 -13.49 -16.97
C ARG A 71 -14.26 -14.74 -17.26
N LEU A 72 -14.79 -14.88 -18.48
CA LEU A 72 -15.62 -16.02 -18.89
C LEU A 72 -14.84 -17.33 -18.94
N CYS A 73 -13.57 -17.27 -19.32
CA CYS A 73 -12.68 -18.44 -19.37
C CYS A 73 -11.96 -18.69 -18.03
N HIS A 74 -12.31 -17.96 -16.95
CA HIS A 74 -11.66 -18.08 -15.64
C HIS A 74 -10.13 -17.90 -15.67
N LEU A 75 -9.62 -17.10 -16.61
CA LEU A 75 -8.20 -16.80 -16.72
C LEU A 75 -7.80 -15.72 -15.71
N SER A 76 -6.55 -15.79 -15.25
CA SER A 76 -5.98 -14.77 -14.38
C SER A 76 -5.88 -13.43 -15.12
N MET A 77 -6.61 -12.41 -14.64
CA MET A 77 -6.51 -11.05 -15.19
C MET A 77 -5.19 -10.36 -14.81
N ARG A 78 -4.49 -10.88 -13.80
CA ARG A 78 -3.24 -10.32 -13.30
C ARG A 78 -2.42 -11.41 -12.62
N ASP A 79 -1.22 -11.60 -13.12
CA ASP A 79 -0.18 -12.31 -12.39
C ASP A 79 0.85 -11.32 -11.85
N SER A 80 1.42 -11.65 -10.69
CA SER A 80 2.45 -10.84 -10.07
C SER A 80 3.51 -11.74 -9.44
N SER A 81 4.77 -11.35 -9.61
CA SER A 81 5.90 -11.98 -8.93
C SER A 81 5.83 -11.85 -7.41
N ARG A 82 5.02 -10.92 -6.89
CA ARG A 82 4.83 -10.69 -5.46
C ARG A 82 3.37 -10.90 -5.07
N LYS A 83 3.14 -11.75 -4.07
CA LYS A 83 1.82 -11.88 -3.46
C LYS A 83 1.44 -10.57 -2.77
N THR A 84 0.17 -10.18 -2.91
CA THR A 84 -0.41 -9.07 -2.15
C THR A 84 -1.32 -9.66 -1.08
N ILE A 85 -1.16 -9.24 0.17
CA ILE A 85 -2.01 -9.66 1.29
C ILE A 85 -2.67 -8.44 1.92
N PHE A 86 -3.91 -8.61 2.40
CA PHE A 86 -4.62 -7.58 3.13
C PHE A 86 -4.69 -7.94 4.61
N VAL A 87 -4.21 -7.06 5.48
CA VAL A 87 -4.25 -7.22 6.94
C VAL A 87 -5.24 -6.20 7.49
N ASN A 88 -6.34 -6.68 8.07
CA ASN A 88 -7.40 -5.82 8.61
C ASN A 88 -7.01 -5.27 9.99
N THR A 89 -6.28 -4.16 10.02
CA THR A 89 -5.74 -3.51 11.23
C THR A 89 -6.76 -2.72 12.06
N ARG A 90 -8.07 -2.94 11.82
CA ARG A 90 -9.14 -2.49 12.72
C ARG A 90 -9.02 -3.16 14.09
N LYS A 91 -9.73 -2.65 15.09
CA LYS A 91 -9.85 -3.28 16.42
C LYS A 91 -10.41 -4.70 16.31
N ALA A 92 -10.05 -5.60 17.23
CA ALA A 92 -10.39 -7.02 17.20
C ALA A 92 -11.89 -7.29 16.96
N GLU A 93 -12.76 -6.52 17.61
CA GLU A 93 -14.22 -6.63 17.52
C GLU A 93 -14.80 -6.25 16.15
N GLN A 94 -14.03 -5.52 15.34
CA GLN A 94 -14.42 -5.07 14.00
C GLN A 94 -13.87 -5.98 12.89
N ARG A 95 -13.08 -7.00 13.23
CA ARG A 95 -12.50 -7.92 12.25
C ARG A 95 -13.48 -9.04 11.93
N TYR A 96 -13.72 -9.28 10.64
CA TYR A 96 -14.49 -10.43 10.20
C TYR A 96 -13.74 -11.73 10.47
N LYS A 97 -14.47 -12.79 10.81
CA LYS A 97 -13.94 -14.15 10.98
C LYS A 97 -14.51 -15.05 9.90
N VAL A 98 -13.69 -15.95 9.38
CA VAL A 98 -14.10 -16.92 8.36
C VAL A 98 -14.56 -18.18 9.06
N LEU A 99 -15.77 -18.65 8.77
CA LEU A 99 -16.27 -19.92 9.28
C LEU A 99 -15.49 -21.09 8.70
N LYS A 100 -15.14 -22.04 9.56
CA LYS A 100 -14.56 -23.33 9.20
C LYS A 100 -15.70 -24.35 9.12
N PHE A 101 -15.76 -25.11 8.04
CA PHE A 101 -16.71 -26.21 7.88
C PHE A 101 -16.00 -27.55 8.02
N ASN A 102 -16.67 -28.53 8.64
CA ASN A 102 -16.22 -29.92 8.64
C ASN A 102 -16.60 -30.62 7.33
N GLU A 103 -16.17 -31.88 7.16
CA GLU A 103 -16.48 -32.69 5.97
C GLU A 103 -17.99 -32.92 5.77
N ALA A 104 -18.77 -32.86 6.87
CA ALA A 104 -20.23 -32.94 6.84
C ALA A 104 -20.92 -31.59 6.49
N GLY A 105 -20.15 -30.54 6.14
CA GLY A 105 -20.68 -29.22 5.80
C GLY A 105 -21.22 -28.40 6.97
N GLN A 106 -20.94 -28.82 8.21
CA GLN A 106 -21.36 -28.13 9.43
C GLN A 106 -20.27 -27.16 9.91
N ALA A 107 -20.68 -26.03 10.49
CA ALA A 107 -19.75 -25.07 11.05
C ALA A 107 -19.01 -25.68 12.26
N ALA A 108 -17.69 -25.80 12.15
CA ALA A 108 -16.78 -26.38 13.14
C ALA A 108 -15.94 -25.31 13.87
N GLY A 109 -16.31 -24.04 13.75
CA GLY A 109 -15.62 -22.90 14.36
C GLY A 109 -15.13 -21.89 13.33
N TYR A 110 -14.03 -21.21 13.63
CA TYR A 110 -13.44 -20.19 12.75
C TYR A 110 -12.06 -20.61 12.25
N CYS A 111 -11.71 -20.17 11.04
CA CYS A 111 -10.37 -20.30 10.50
C CYS A 111 -9.42 -19.34 11.24
N ALA A 112 -8.24 -19.83 11.61
CA ALA A 112 -7.22 -19.01 12.26
C ALA A 112 -6.74 -17.88 11.35
N ASN A 113 -6.90 -16.64 11.83
CA ASN A 113 -6.50 -15.43 11.13
C ASN A 113 -4.98 -15.17 11.29
N ILE A 114 -4.47 -14.10 10.67
CA ILE A 114 -3.04 -13.76 10.75
C ILE A 114 -2.61 -13.31 12.15
N PHE A 115 -3.50 -12.67 12.91
CA PHE A 115 -3.24 -12.20 14.28
C PHE A 115 -3.05 -13.38 15.24
N GLU A 116 -3.97 -14.34 15.24
CA GLU A 116 -3.89 -15.57 16.05
C GLU A 116 -2.62 -16.37 15.71
N ARG A 117 -2.24 -16.45 14.44
CA ARG A 117 -1.00 -17.12 14.01
C ARG A 117 0.25 -16.35 14.46
N TYR A 118 0.19 -15.03 14.40
CA TYR A 118 1.25 -14.16 14.87
C TYR A 118 1.43 -14.30 16.38
N GLU A 119 0.38 -14.30 17.19
CA GLU A 119 0.46 -14.54 18.64
C GLU A 119 1.07 -15.91 18.97
N LYS A 120 0.77 -16.93 18.15
CA LYS A 120 1.29 -18.30 18.28
C LYS A 120 2.68 -18.53 17.67
N ARG A 121 3.39 -17.49 17.23
CA ARG A 121 4.77 -17.63 16.73
C ARG A 121 5.70 -18.15 17.85
N PRO A 122 6.75 -18.93 17.53
CA PRO A 122 7.61 -19.49 18.56
C PRO A 122 8.38 -18.40 19.33
N ALA A 123 8.73 -18.69 20.59
CA ALA A 123 9.51 -17.77 21.44
C ALA A 123 10.94 -17.62 20.93
N GLU A 124 11.55 -18.73 20.55
CA GLU A 124 12.91 -18.82 20.05
C GLU A 124 12.92 -19.55 18.71
N HIS A 125 13.71 -19.07 17.75
CA HIS A 125 13.90 -19.72 16.47
C HIS A 125 15.31 -19.42 15.93
N PRO A 126 16.03 -20.39 15.36
CA PRO A 126 17.44 -20.22 14.98
C PRO A 126 17.69 -19.05 14.02
N ASN A 127 16.76 -18.81 13.09
CA ASN A 127 16.96 -17.86 11.99
C ASN A 127 16.05 -16.61 12.07
N ASN A 128 15.12 -16.54 13.03
CA ASN A 128 14.13 -15.46 13.07
C ASN A 128 13.93 -14.99 14.51
N ASN A 129 14.11 -13.70 14.77
CA ASN A 129 13.81 -13.11 16.07
C ASN A 129 12.34 -12.72 16.14
N PHE A 130 11.48 -13.66 16.54
CA PHE A 130 10.04 -13.42 16.63
C PHE A 130 9.63 -12.48 17.77
N ASN A 131 10.50 -12.24 18.77
CA ASN A 131 10.20 -11.30 19.85
C ASN A 131 10.22 -9.85 19.37
N ASN A 132 11.11 -9.52 18.43
CA ASN A 132 11.25 -8.17 17.88
C ASN A 132 10.56 -8.00 16.53
N MET A 133 10.04 -9.08 15.95
CA MET A 133 9.29 -9.05 14.70
C MET A 133 7.90 -8.48 14.93
N CYS A 134 7.54 -7.47 14.13
CA CYS A 134 6.20 -6.86 14.15
C CYS A 134 5.20 -7.62 13.25
N LEU A 135 3.91 -7.29 13.36
CA LEU A 135 2.85 -7.97 12.60
C LEU A 135 3.05 -7.83 11.09
N ILE A 136 3.42 -6.63 10.62
CA ILE A 136 3.56 -6.38 9.19
C ILE A 136 4.70 -7.21 8.59
N GLU A 137 5.83 -7.31 9.30
CA GLU A 137 6.97 -8.14 8.90
C GLU A 137 6.58 -9.62 8.84
N PHE A 138 5.90 -10.10 9.89
CA PHE A 138 5.43 -11.49 9.92
C PHE A 138 4.47 -11.77 8.76
N ALA A 139 3.53 -10.86 8.51
CA ALA A 139 2.58 -10.98 7.42
C ALA A 139 3.29 -10.97 6.06
N MET A 140 4.36 -10.18 5.87
CA MET A 140 5.18 -10.15 4.66
C MET A 140 5.95 -11.45 4.42
N LEU A 141 6.54 -12.04 5.47
CA LEU A 141 7.48 -13.14 5.36
C LEU A 141 6.84 -14.53 5.48
N PHE A 142 5.71 -14.68 6.16
CA PHE A 142 5.12 -15.99 6.45
C PHE A 142 3.70 -16.16 5.88
N GLU A 143 3.40 -17.34 5.35
CA GLU A 143 2.06 -17.75 4.94
C GLU A 143 1.62 -19.06 5.58
N PRO A 144 0.31 -19.26 5.83
CA PRO A 144 -0.19 -20.55 6.30
C PRO A 144 0.24 -21.68 5.35
N HIS A 145 0.77 -22.77 5.91
CA HIS A 145 1.08 -23.96 5.13
C HIS A 145 -0.17 -24.83 5.03
N TYR A 146 -0.74 -24.94 3.83
CA TYR A 146 -1.79 -25.91 3.54
C TYR A 146 -1.17 -27.07 2.76
N THR A 147 -1.33 -28.29 3.28
CA THR A 147 -1.00 -29.51 2.52
C THR A 147 -1.96 -29.58 1.33
N LYS A 148 -1.42 -29.51 0.11
CA LYS A 148 -2.22 -29.81 -1.08
C LYS A 148 -2.65 -31.28 -0.97
N PRO A 149 -3.95 -31.61 -1.17
CA PRO A 149 -4.33 -32.99 -1.35
C PRO A 149 -3.53 -33.56 -2.54
N PRO A 150 -3.12 -34.84 -2.49
CA PRO A 150 -2.48 -35.46 -3.64
C PRO A 150 -3.41 -35.31 -4.84
N VAL A 151 -2.91 -34.70 -5.91
CA VAL A 151 -3.64 -34.61 -7.17
C VAL A 151 -3.83 -36.05 -7.63
N ILE A 152 -5.07 -36.54 -7.58
CA ILE A 152 -5.44 -37.75 -8.29
C ILE A 152 -5.35 -37.34 -9.76
N ASN A 153 -4.35 -37.87 -10.47
CA ASN A 153 -4.16 -37.66 -11.89
C ASN A 153 -5.37 -38.23 -12.64
N GLU A 154 -6.45 -37.46 -12.74
CA GLU A 154 -7.39 -37.60 -13.85
C GLU A 154 -6.82 -36.76 -15.00
N GLU A 155 -6.78 -37.37 -16.18
CA GLU A 155 -6.09 -36.93 -17.40
C GLU A 155 -6.62 -35.59 -17.96
N SER A 156 -6.41 -34.47 -17.25
CA SER A 156 -6.65 -33.14 -17.80
C SER A 156 -5.35 -32.59 -18.39
N ILE A 157 -5.11 -32.90 -19.67
CA ILE A 157 -3.91 -32.52 -20.44
C ILE A 157 -3.72 -30.98 -20.57
N ASP A 158 -4.68 -30.15 -20.14
CA ASP A 158 -4.65 -28.70 -20.37
C ASP A 158 -4.49 -27.80 -19.12
N THR A 159 -4.42 -28.34 -17.90
CA THR A 159 -4.36 -27.49 -16.68
C THR A 159 -2.92 -27.17 -16.22
N ASP A 160 -1.94 -27.91 -16.72
CA ASP A 160 -0.53 -27.76 -16.31
C ASP A 160 0.23 -26.62 -16.98
N ALA A 161 -0.32 -25.99 -18.03
CA ALA A 161 0.35 -24.89 -18.72
C ALA A 161 0.33 -23.55 -17.93
N TYR A 162 -0.57 -23.44 -16.94
CA TYR A 162 -0.76 -22.24 -16.11
C TYR A 162 -0.55 -22.48 -14.61
N ALA A 163 -0.20 -23.72 -14.20
CA ALA A 163 0.28 -23.94 -12.85
C ALA A 163 1.59 -23.14 -12.71
N PRO A 164 1.70 -22.19 -11.76
CA PRO A 164 2.97 -21.52 -11.56
C PRO A 164 4.00 -22.61 -11.33
N HIS A 165 5.07 -22.60 -12.14
CA HIS A 165 6.27 -23.38 -11.92
C HIS A 165 6.86 -22.95 -10.57
N GLU A 166 6.23 -23.37 -9.48
CA GLU A 166 6.82 -23.40 -8.15
C GLU A 166 7.90 -24.45 -8.25
N GLN A 167 9.07 -24.01 -8.71
CA GLN A 167 10.31 -24.76 -8.62
C GLN A 167 10.33 -25.45 -7.27
N THR A 168 10.56 -26.76 -7.32
CA THR A 168 10.65 -27.76 -6.24
C THR A 168 11.75 -27.46 -5.23
N THR A 169 11.84 -26.20 -4.78
CA THR A 169 12.60 -25.80 -3.61
C THR A 169 11.81 -26.29 -2.40
N ARG A 170 12.47 -27.07 -1.54
CA ARG A 170 11.90 -27.45 -0.24
C ARG A 170 11.46 -26.18 0.47
N ARG A 171 10.14 -25.99 0.59
CA ARG A 171 9.56 -24.85 1.27
C ARG A 171 10.13 -24.82 2.69
N ARG A 172 10.74 -23.70 3.07
CA ARG A 172 11.21 -23.49 4.44
C ARG A 172 9.98 -23.32 5.32
N LEU A 173 9.91 -24.09 6.41
CA LEU A 173 8.75 -24.11 7.30
C LEU A 173 9.16 -23.65 8.70
N ILE A 174 8.22 -23.00 9.38
CA ILE A 174 8.25 -22.80 10.83
C ILE A 174 7.06 -23.52 11.45
N THR A 175 7.19 -23.93 12.70
CA THR A 175 6.11 -24.53 13.50
C THR A 175 5.67 -23.51 14.55
N LEU A 176 4.36 -23.25 14.61
CA LEU A 176 3.73 -22.42 15.64
C LEU A 176 3.54 -23.21 16.94
N THR A 177 3.21 -22.53 18.02
CA THR A 177 3.01 -23.16 19.35
C THR A 177 1.86 -24.17 19.39
N ASP A 178 0.90 -24.08 18.47
CA ASP A 178 -0.21 -25.03 18.32
C ASP A 178 0.10 -26.18 17.34
N ASN A 179 1.38 -26.40 17.00
CA ASN A 179 1.86 -27.37 16.02
C ASN A 179 1.40 -27.14 14.57
N THR A 180 0.72 -26.03 14.28
CA THR A 180 0.44 -25.65 12.89
C THR A 180 1.70 -25.12 12.22
N LYS A 181 1.80 -25.31 10.90
CA LYS A 181 2.99 -24.92 10.13
C LYS A 181 2.73 -23.67 9.30
N MET A 182 3.75 -22.83 9.17
CA MET A 182 3.77 -21.71 8.22
C MET A 182 4.97 -21.84 7.28
N THR A 183 4.75 -21.46 6.03
CA THR A 183 5.78 -21.40 4.99
C THR A 183 6.47 -20.03 5.03
N ILE A 184 7.80 -20.03 5.02
CA ILE A 184 8.61 -18.83 4.83
C ILE A 184 8.61 -18.50 3.33
N ARG A 185 8.17 -17.30 2.97
CA ARG A 185 8.16 -16.83 1.59
C ARG A 185 9.59 -16.59 1.10
N ASN A 186 9.82 -16.91 -0.18
CA ASN A 186 11.09 -16.58 -0.84
C ASN A 186 11.17 -15.10 -1.18
N THR A 187 10.03 -14.50 -1.53
CA THR A 187 9.89 -13.06 -1.82
C THR A 187 8.87 -12.47 -0.85
N PRO A 188 9.20 -11.39 -0.10
CA PRO A 188 8.27 -10.76 0.81
C PRO A 188 6.99 -10.31 0.09
N ALA A 189 5.83 -10.60 0.69
CA ALA A 189 4.55 -10.13 0.17
C ALA A 189 4.41 -8.60 0.29
N VAL A 190 3.57 -8.00 -0.54
CA VAL A 190 3.12 -6.61 -0.35
C VAL A 190 1.94 -6.63 0.60
N VAL A 191 2.02 -5.89 1.69
CA VAL A 191 0.92 -5.81 2.67
C VAL A 191 0.10 -4.56 2.43
N ARG A 192 -1.21 -4.74 2.36
CA ARG A 192 -2.21 -3.67 2.31
C ARG A 192 -2.98 -3.67 3.61
N VAL A 193 -3.33 -2.48 4.08
CA VAL A 193 -4.10 -2.27 5.32
C VAL A 193 -5.27 -1.32 5.03
N PRO A 194 -6.32 -1.31 5.87
CA PRO A 194 -7.34 -0.28 5.82
C PRO A 194 -6.70 1.11 5.89
N ASN A 195 -7.21 2.04 5.07
CA ASN A 195 -6.81 3.44 5.14
C ASN A 195 -7.62 4.15 6.23
N PHE A 196 -6.92 4.75 7.19
CA PHE A 196 -7.52 5.61 8.21
C PHE A 196 -6.95 7.01 8.05
N VAL A 197 -7.78 8.02 8.31
CA VAL A 197 -7.37 9.42 8.21
C VAL A 197 -7.33 9.99 9.61
N ALA A 198 -6.14 10.41 10.07
CA ALA A 198 -5.96 10.93 11.43
C ALA A 198 -6.90 12.10 11.76
N ALA A 199 -7.21 12.95 10.78
CA ALA A 199 -8.13 14.08 10.97
C ALA A 199 -9.60 13.66 11.18
N SER A 200 -10.00 12.51 10.66
CA SER A 200 -11.39 12.03 10.74
C SER A 200 -11.59 10.96 11.81
N ASP A 201 -10.61 10.08 12.00
CA ASP A 201 -10.63 8.98 12.95
C ASP A 201 -9.22 8.77 13.54
N PRO A 202 -8.78 9.63 14.47
CA PRO A 202 -7.46 9.55 15.07
C PRO A 202 -7.27 8.26 15.88
N GLU A 203 -8.33 7.78 16.52
CA GLU A 203 -8.25 6.58 17.36
C GLU A 203 -7.92 5.34 16.51
N SER A 204 -8.69 5.08 15.44
CA SER A 204 -8.38 3.95 14.56
C SER A 204 -7.06 4.13 13.82
N TYR A 205 -6.67 5.38 13.51
CA TYR A 205 -5.41 5.68 12.86
C TYR A 205 -4.20 5.26 13.73
N TYR A 206 -4.11 5.78 14.95
CA TYR A 206 -2.98 5.47 15.84
C TYR A 206 -3.00 4.00 16.28
N TYR A 207 -4.17 3.43 16.55
CA TYR A 207 -4.31 2.01 16.86
C TYR A 207 -3.80 1.13 15.70
N SER A 208 -4.19 1.47 14.47
CA SER A 208 -3.75 0.76 13.26
C SER A 208 -2.23 0.82 13.10
N LEU A 209 -1.57 1.91 13.47
CA LEU A 209 -0.11 2.00 13.43
C LEU A 209 0.55 1.13 14.53
N LEU A 210 0.04 1.19 15.76
CA LEU A 210 0.51 0.36 16.87
C LEU A 210 0.45 -1.13 16.51
N ILE A 211 -0.70 -1.62 16.04
CA ILE A 211 -0.89 -3.05 15.72
C ILE A 211 -0.01 -3.52 14.55
N GLN A 212 0.40 -2.61 13.65
CA GLN A 212 1.25 -2.94 12.51
C GLN A 212 2.72 -3.07 12.89
N TYR A 213 3.21 -2.09 13.65
CA TYR A 213 4.64 -1.84 13.82
C TYR A 213 5.16 -2.20 15.21
N MET A 214 4.31 -2.35 16.23
CA MET A 214 4.77 -2.85 17.52
C MET A 214 4.84 -4.37 17.53
N PRO A 215 5.94 -4.97 18.01
CA PRO A 215 5.97 -6.36 18.40
C PRO A 215 5.08 -6.60 19.63
N TYR A 216 4.19 -7.58 19.59
CA TYR A 216 3.31 -7.94 20.72
C TYR A 216 3.03 -9.44 20.75
N ARG A 217 2.89 -10.03 21.93
CA ARG A 217 2.53 -11.45 22.10
C ARG A 217 1.03 -11.65 22.27
N ASN A 218 0.37 -10.66 22.87
CA ASN A 218 -1.08 -10.58 22.95
C ASN A 218 -1.53 -9.18 22.54
N GLU A 219 -2.54 -9.09 21.68
CA GLU A 219 -3.07 -7.80 21.24
C GLU A 219 -3.61 -6.92 22.39
N ALA A 220 -4.09 -7.52 23.49
CA ALA A 220 -4.55 -6.80 24.66
C ALA A 220 -3.43 -6.06 25.41
N GLU A 221 -2.18 -6.50 25.26
CA GLU A 221 -1.00 -5.85 25.86
C GLU A 221 -0.59 -4.59 25.10
N LEU A 222 -1.07 -4.40 23.87
CA LEU A 222 -0.62 -3.35 22.96
C LEU A 222 -0.83 -1.93 23.52
N LEU A 223 -1.94 -1.73 24.24
CA LEU A 223 -2.28 -0.44 24.85
C LEU A 223 -1.84 -0.34 26.32
N GLY A 224 -1.67 -1.49 26.99
CA GLY A 224 -1.43 -1.52 28.44
C GLY A 224 -2.53 -0.77 29.21
N GLU A 225 -2.12 0.19 30.03
CA GLU A 225 -3.02 1.06 30.81
C GLU A 225 -3.33 2.40 30.09
N PHE A 226 -2.74 2.62 28.92
CA PHE A 226 -2.87 3.87 28.18
C PHE A 226 -4.09 3.86 27.25
N ASN A 227 -4.59 5.06 26.94
CA ASN A 227 -5.45 5.23 25.77
C ASN A 227 -4.59 5.13 24.49
N VAL A 228 -5.25 5.05 23.32
CA VAL A 228 -4.56 4.82 22.05
C VAL A 228 -3.52 5.91 21.70
N PRO A 229 -3.83 7.22 21.77
CA PRO A 229 -2.83 8.26 21.51
C PRO A 229 -1.63 8.22 22.46
N ASP A 230 -1.88 8.04 23.76
CA ASP A 230 -0.81 8.01 24.76
C ASP A 230 0.07 6.77 24.60
N ALA A 231 -0.52 5.61 24.28
CA ALA A 231 0.21 4.40 23.93
C ALA A 231 1.10 4.60 22.69
N PHE A 232 0.62 5.33 21.69
CA PHE A 232 1.40 5.66 20.50
C PHE A 232 2.63 6.52 20.84
N LEU A 233 2.44 7.57 21.64
CA LEU A 233 3.53 8.44 22.09
C LEU A 233 4.52 7.71 22.99
N ALA A 234 4.03 6.88 23.92
CA ALA A 234 4.88 6.09 24.82
C ALA A 234 5.80 5.12 24.06
N ASN A 235 5.40 4.67 22.87
CA ASN A 235 6.14 3.73 22.03
C ASN A 235 6.86 4.37 20.84
N GLU A 236 6.95 5.71 20.79
CA GLU A 236 7.46 6.45 19.63
C GLU A 236 8.85 5.98 19.18
N GLU A 237 9.78 5.79 20.12
CA GLU A 237 11.14 5.37 19.78
C GLU A 237 11.18 3.97 19.14
N SER A 238 10.43 3.02 19.70
CA SER A 238 10.32 1.65 19.17
C SER A 238 9.66 1.62 17.79
N LEU A 239 8.63 2.46 17.59
CA LEU A 239 7.97 2.63 16.30
C LEU A 239 8.93 3.19 15.25
N ARG A 240 9.74 4.20 15.58
CA ARG A 240 10.74 4.78 14.68
C ARG A 240 11.80 3.75 14.27
N GLN A 241 12.29 2.95 15.23
CA GLN A 241 13.26 1.89 14.96
C GLN A 241 12.68 0.82 14.04
N THR A 242 11.45 0.37 14.31
CA THR A 242 10.79 -0.65 13.50
C THR A 242 10.47 -0.14 12.10
N TYR A 243 10.04 1.11 11.99
CA TYR A 243 9.80 1.77 10.71
C TYR A 243 11.07 1.84 9.85
N ALA A 244 12.20 2.30 10.43
CA ALA A 244 13.49 2.36 9.75
C ALA A 244 13.98 0.98 9.30
N TYR A 245 13.81 -0.05 10.15
CA TYR A 245 14.14 -1.43 9.78
C TYR A 245 13.31 -1.93 8.59
N LEU A 246 12.00 -1.65 8.59
CA LEU A 246 11.11 -2.08 7.51
C LEU A 246 11.30 -1.33 6.21
N GLU A 247 11.96 -0.18 6.23
CA GLU A 247 12.31 0.60 5.03
C GLU A 247 13.14 -0.23 4.03
N ILE A 248 13.93 -1.20 4.52
CA ILE A 248 14.69 -2.16 3.69
C ILE A 248 13.78 -2.90 2.69
N TYR A 249 12.52 -3.16 3.06
CA TYR A 249 11.56 -3.84 2.20
C TYR A 249 10.86 -2.90 1.21
N ARG A 250 10.99 -1.57 1.38
CA ARG A 250 10.35 -0.51 0.57
C ARG A 250 11.32 0.26 -0.31
N GLU A 251 12.63 0.06 -0.20
CA GLU A 251 13.64 0.81 -0.96
C GLU A 251 13.38 0.82 -2.48
N ARG A 252 12.95 -0.31 -3.06
CA ARG A 252 12.63 -0.39 -4.50
C ARG A 252 11.36 0.39 -4.89
N ASP A 253 10.36 0.43 -4.00
CA ASP A 253 9.14 1.20 -4.22
C ASP A 253 9.44 2.70 -4.15
N ARG A 254 10.35 3.12 -3.26
CA ARG A 254 10.83 4.51 -3.17
C ARG A 254 11.63 4.93 -4.40
N GLN A 255 12.46 4.06 -4.97
CA GLN A 255 13.13 4.36 -6.24
C GLN A 255 12.13 4.66 -7.36
N LEU A 256 11.02 3.92 -7.39
CA LEU A 256 9.96 4.13 -8.35
C LEU A 256 9.16 5.41 -8.04
N GLU A 257 8.81 5.69 -6.79
CA GLU A 257 8.19 6.96 -6.37
C GLU A 257 9.08 8.17 -6.66
N ASN A 258 10.38 8.08 -6.38
CA ASN A 258 11.36 9.12 -6.70
C ASN A 258 11.49 9.30 -8.22
N ALA A 259 11.49 8.23 -9.00
CA ALA A 259 11.48 8.32 -10.46
C ALA A 259 10.20 9.00 -10.97
N PHE A 260 9.03 8.66 -10.41
CA PHE A 260 7.77 9.35 -10.71
C PHE A 260 7.83 10.84 -10.33
N ALA A 261 8.35 11.17 -9.15
CA ALA A 261 8.49 12.55 -8.69
C ALA A 261 9.46 13.34 -9.57
N GLN A 262 10.56 12.73 -10.01
CA GLN A 262 11.50 13.34 -10.95
C GLN A 262 10.86 13.54 -12.32
N VAL A 263 10.20 12.53 -12.88
CA VAL A 263 9.49 12.66 -14.17
C VAL A 263 8.40 13.73 -14.10
N HIS A 264 7.63 13.78 -13.01
CA HIS A 264 6.62 14.81 -12.82
C HIS A 264 7.25 16.19 -12.63
N ALA A 265 8.38 16.30 -11.94
CA ALA A 265 9.14 17.55 -11.86
C ALA A 265 9.68 17.98 -13.23
N PHE A 266 10.19 17.05 -14.05
CA PHE A 266 10.61 17.33 -15.42
C PHE A 266 9.44 17.71 -16.33
N GLN A 267 8.28 17.06 -16.19
CA GLN A 267 7.06 17.43 -16.92
C GLN A 267 6.51 18.79 -16.50
N ILE A 268 6.58 19.15 -15.21
CA ILE A 268 6.26 20.50 -14.75
C ILE A 268 7.25 21.51 -15.35
N LEU A 269 8.53 21.17 -15.48
CA LEU A 269 9.52 22.04 -16.11
C LEU A 269 9.36 22.14 -17.64
N GLU A 270 8.91 21.08 -18.31
CA GLU A 270 8.65 21.03 -19.75
C GLU A 270 7.27 21.59 -20.13
N HIS A 271 6.30 21.61 -19.21
CA HIS A 271 4.94 22.12 -19.41
C HIS A 271 4.64 23.35 -18.53
N ALA A 272 5.66 23.96 -17.94
CA ALA A 272 5.56 25.33 -17.51
C ALA A 272 5.32 26.15 -18.78
N GLU A 273 4.06 26.49 -19.04
CA GLU A 273 3.76 27.62 -19.90
C GLU A 273 4.63 28.77 -19.40
N PRO A 274 5.34 29.50 -20.29
CA PRO A 274 6.03 30.69 -19.86
C PRO A 274 4.97 31.51 -19.15
N MET A 275 5.19 31.74 -17.86
CA MET A 275 4.33 32.59 -17.04
C MET A 275 4.08 33.83 -17.89
N GLU A 276 2.83 34.08 -18.29
CA GLU A 276 2.46 35.37 -18.86
C GLU A 276 2.80 36.38 -17.78
N LEU A 277 4.00 36.94 -17.88
CA LEU A 277 4.30 38.22 -17.33
C LEU A 277 3.29 39.14 -18.00
N ASP A 278 2.23 39.49 -17.28
CA ASP A 278 1.49 40.72 -17.50
C ASP A 278 2.53 41.74 -17.95
N HIS A 279 2.41 42.24 -19.18
CA HIS A 279 3.39 43.10 -19.82
C HIS A 279 4.00 44.07 -18.81
N GLU A 280 5.16 43.70 -18.24
CA GLU A 280 6.02 44.67 -17.61
C GLU A 280 6.49 45.52 -18.79
N GLU A 281 5.95 46.73 -18.88
CA GLU A 281 6.60 47.80 -19.60
C GLU A 281 8.11 47.67 -19.31
N GLU A 282 8.93 47.53 -20.36
CA GLU A 282 10.38 47.60 -20.21
C GLU A 282 10.70 48.91 -19.49
N VAL A 283 10.82 48.87 -18.16
CA VAL A 283 11.23 50.03 -17.39
C VAL A 283 12.68 50.24 -17.80
N PRO A 284 13.03 51.38 -18.42
CA PRO A 284 14.38 51.61 -18.88
C PRO A 284 15.33 51.46 -17.70
N TYR A 285 16.42 50.71 -17.90
CA TYR A 285 17.45 50.55 -16.88
C TYR A 285 18.04 51.92 -16.56
N LEU A 286 17.55 52.55 -15.49
CA LEU A 286 18.09 53.79 -14.96
C LEU A 286 19.24 53.40 -14.02
N PRO A 287 20.49 53.79 -14.32
CA PRO A 287 21.61 53.50 -13.43
C PRO A 287 21.31 54.12 -12.06
N MET A 288 21.41 53.28 -11.02
CA MET A 288 21.19 53.68 -9.64
C MET A 288 22.09 54.87 -9.30
N ASN A 289 21.48 55.94 -8.78
CA ASN A 289 22.26 57.12 -8.40
C ASN A 289 23.06 56.87 -7.10
N GLU A 290 24.02 57.74 -6.83
CA GLU A 290 24.97 57.56 -5.72
C GLU A 290 24.29 57.52 -4.35
N ASP A 291 23.20 58.28 -4.18
CA ASP A 291 22.40 58.28 -2.95
C ASP A 291 21.67 56.96 -2.72
N GLN A 292 21.06 56.40 -3.78
CA GLN A 292 20.40 55.09 -3.75
C GLN A 292 21.41 53.97 -3.47
N PHE A 293 22.61 54.06 -4.05
CA PHE A 293 23.69 53.11 -3.79
C PHE A 293 24.14 53.16 -2.32
N LEU A 294 24.31 54.36 -1.74
CA LEU A 294 24.67 54.51 -0.34
C LEU A 294 23.60 53.95 0.60
N GLN A 295 22.32 54.20 0.28
CA GLN A 295 21.20 53.71 1.07
C GLN A 295 21.11 52.17 1.03
N ALA A 296 21.30 51.58 -0.15
CA ALA A 296 21.37 50.12 -0.31
C ALA A 296 22.54 49.53 0.50
N LYS A 297 23.73 50.14 0.45
CA LYS A 297 24.91 49.71 1.23
C LYS A 297 24.68 49.78 2.74
N GLN A 298 23.96 50.79 3.23
CA GLN A 298 23.63 50.91 4.65
C GLN A 298 22.65 49.83 5.12
N SER A 299 21.70 49.46 4.25
CA SER A 299 20.66 48.46 4.53
C SER A 299 21.14 47.00 4.54
N MET A 300 22.39 46.73 4.10
CA MET A 300 22.94 45.38 4.05
C MET A 300 23.06 44.74 5.43
N ASN A 301 22.63 43.48 5.54
CA ASN A 301 22.89 42.65 6.70
C ASN A 301 24.37 42.19 6.77
N ALA A 302 24.77 41.56 7.87
CA ALA A 302 26.18 41.22 8.12
C ALA A 302 26.81 40.35 7.01
N GLY A 303 26.10 39.32 6.54
CA GLY A 303 26.59 38.43 5.48
C GLY A 303 26.63 39.12 4.11
N GLN A 304 25.66 39.98 3.81
CA GLN A 304 25.66 40.78 2.58
C GLN A 304 26.82 41.77 2.54
N LYS A 305 27.16 42.40 3.68
CA LYS A 305 28.31 43.29 3.79
C LYS A 305 29.62 42.54 3.54
N GLU A 306 29.77 41.35 4.11
CA GLU A 306 30.96 40.52 3.96
C GLU A 306 31.21 40.13 2.49
N ILE A 307 30.15 39.70 1.79
CA ILE A 307 30.22 39.38 0.36
C ILE A 307 30.51 40.65 -0.47
N PHE A 308 29.83 41.76 -0.18
CA PHE A 308 30.08 43.02 -0.87
C PHE A 308 31.53 43.49 -0.71
N THR A 309 32.10 43.40 0.49
CA THR A 309 33.52 43.71 0.74
C THR A 309 34.44 42.75 0.00
N LEU A 310 34.17 41.45 0.00
CA LEU A 310 34.97 40.46 -0.73
C LEU A 310 35.02 40.75 -2.24
N VAL A 311 33.85 41.05 -2.83
CA VAL A 311 33.74 41.33 -4.27
C VAL A 311 34.41 42.65 -4.63
N THR A 312 34.19 43.71 -3.83
CA THR A 312 34.80 45.03 -4.07
C THR A 312 36.30 45.08 -3.79
N GLN A 313 36.86 44.18 -2.98
CA GLN A 313 38.31 44.04 -2.83
C GLN A 313 38.98 43.36 -4.02
N SER A 314 38.20 42.65 -4.85
CA SER A 314 38.67 41.88 -5.99
C SER A 314 38.59 42.65 -7.33
N ILE A 315 38.17 43.92 -7.27
CA ILE A 315 38.02 44.86 -8.39
C ILE A 315 38.94 46.03 -8.12
#